data_AF-A0A9E5NFT5-F1
#
_entry.id   AF-A0A9E5NFT5-F1
#
_cell.length_a   1.000
_cell.length_b   1.000
_cell.length_c   1.000
_cell.angle_alpha   90.00
_cell.angle_beta   90.00
_cell.angle_gamma   90.00
#
_symmetry.space_group_name_H-M   'P 1'
#
loop_
_entity.id
_entity.type
_entity.pdbx_description
1 polymer ?
#
loop_
_entity_poly.entity_id
_entity_poly.type
_entity_poly.pdbx_seq_one_letter_code
_entity_poly.pdbx_strand_id
1 'polypeptide(L)'
;MVRDKTAWFSVLIAVLILSLVSCAELGPLEEPAAPEASPQIVEARDAALTYVREHFEDAPAESLPWVEKRLTPEGVPGGATWGYTAEGWMVTVSYAVLPPEWTVYRVAVSKEATGFQWEGRVDASGRVPEGPEHMLVARDAALGFVTEQYAQRGLGSGLAWQEERLASKGIVGVESYQYTAGGWMVTVSYPVLALEQTVYEVSVVNQSAGFHWEGEVDAQGTVVQLGGDAPEVFLDKVAARDAAMNYIYLHYHYPPIDVKAVEWEEEDITPEGLVGSATFRYTVQSWVAEVSYPIVAPEATIYEVKVMNENLGFEWQGTVDAEGVVTEE
;
A
#
# COMPACT_ATOMS: atom_id res chain seq x y z
N MET A 1 43.08 -49.48 22.11
CA MET A 1 42.28 -48.30 22.50
C MET A 1 40.86 -48.79 22.75
N VAL A 2 40.58 -49.41 23.91
CA VAL A 2 40.05 -48.75 25.14
C VAL A 2 38.76 -48.00 24.78
N ARG A 3 37.52 -48.50 24.92
CA ARG A 3 36.80 -49.27 25.97
C ARG A 3 36.52 -48.44 27.23
N ASP A 4 35.27 -47.98 27.36
CA ASP A 4 34.48 -47.75 28.59
C ASP A 4 33.00 -47.90 28.16
N LYS A 5 32.12 -48.81 28.61
CA LYS A 5 31.87 -49.60 29.84
C LYS A 5 31.40 -48.79 31.06
N THR A 6 30.14 -49.06 31.42
CA THR A 6 29.55 -49.18 32.78
C THR A 6 29.41 -47.88 33.59
N ALA A 7 28.35 -47.60 34.35
CA ALA A 7 27.46 -48.41 35.20
C ALA A 7 26.15 -47.61 35.45
N TRP A 8 24.94 -48.20 35.38
CA TRP A 8 24.26 -48.93 36.46
C TRP A 8 24.09 -48.13 37.77
N PHE A 9 22.84 -47.82 38.17
CA PHE A 9 22.28 -48.29 39.44
C PHE A 9 20.75 -48.10 39.51
N SER A 10 20.08 -49.24 39.67
CA SER A 10 18.68 -49.43 40.04
C SER A 10 18.34 -48.86 41.42
N VAL A 11 17.06 -48.63 41.72
CA VAL A 11 16.34 -49.30 42.82
C VAL A 11 14.86 -48.91 42.80
N LEU A 12 14.06 -49.97 42.85
CA LEU A 12 12.62 -50.08 42.89
C LEU A 12 12.20 -50.15 44.36
N ILE A 13 11.45 -49.18 44.89
CA ILE A 13 10.74 -49.31 46.18
C ILE A 13 9.35 -48.66 46.06
N ALA A 14 8.34 -49.53 46.10
CA ALA A 14 6.95 -49.23 46.33
C ALA A 14 6.71 -48.68 47.74
N VAL A 15 5.72 -47.80 47.93
CA VAL A 15 4.77 -47.74 49.07
C VAL A 15 3.80 -46.56 48.85
N LEU A 16 2.58 -46.91 48.45
CA LEU A 16 1.34 -46.55 49.15
C LEU A 16 1.22 -45.13 49.75
N ILE A 17 0.78 -44.16 48.94
CA ILE A 17 -0.12 -43.09 49.45
C ILE A 17 -1.27 -42.95 48.44
N LEU A 18 -2.31 -43.72 48.71
CA LEU A 18 -3.66 -43.55 48.17
C LEU A 18 -4.25 -42.30 48.86
N SER A 19 -3.76 -41.10 48.52
CA SER A 19 -4.41 -39.87 48.94
C SER A 19 -5.65 -39.70 48.09
N LEU A 20 -6.80 -40.02 48.71
CA LEU A 20 -8.12 -39.51 48.38
C LEU A 20 -8.06 -37.98 48.36
N VAL A 21 -7.52 -37.40 47.29
CA VAL A 21 -7.85 -36.03 46.90
C VAL A 21 -9.26 -36.17 46.35
N SER A 22 -10.22 -35.99 47.26
CA SER A 22 -11.56 -35.58 46.92
C SER A 22 -11.40 -34.39 45.99
N CYS A 23 -11.46 -34.62 44.67
CA CYS A 23 -11.73 -33.59 43.69
C CYS A 23 -13.07 -33.02 44.11
N ALA A 24 -13.04 -31.97 44.94
CA ALA A 24 -14.13 -31.04 44.98
C ALA A 24 -14.28 -30.62 43.53
N GLU A 25 -15.40 -31.04 42.93
CA GLU A 25 -15.96 -30.47 41.72
C GLU A 25 -15.99 -28.96 41.97
N LEU A 26 -14.90 -28.29 41.61
CA LEU A 26 -14.88 -26.86 41.40
C LEU A 26 -15.91 -26.70 40.29
N GLY A 27 -17.14 -26.35 40.69
CA GLY A 27 -18.19 -25.99 39.75
C GLY A 27 -17.58 -25.03 38.75
N PRO A 28 -17.98 -25.11 37.46
CA PRO A 28 -17.40 -24.31 36.40
C PRO A 28 -17.29 -22.88 36.92
N LEU A 29 -16.05 -22.39 37.08
CA LEU A 29 -15.82 -20.99 37.37
C LEU A 29 -16.54 -20.27 36.25
N GLU A 30 -17.60 -19.54 36.59
CA GLU A 30 -18.31 -18.71 35.64
C GLU A 30 -17.26 -17.78 35.05
N GLU A 31 -16.80 -18.12 33.85
CA GLU A 31 -15.87 -17.31 33.10
C GLU A 31 -16.60 -15.97 32.91
N PRO A 32 -16.02 -14.85 33.40
CA PRO A 32 -16.69 -13.57 33.30
C PRO A 32 -17.06 -13.34 31.84
N ALA A 33 -18.35 -13.05 31.60
CA ALA A 33 -18.84 -12.82 30.25
C ALA A 33 -17.93 -11.82 29.54
N ALA A 34 -17.47 -12.20 28.34
CA ALA A 34 -16.62 -11.33 27.54
C ALA A 34 -17.35 -9.98 27.36
N PRO A 35 -16.65 -8.84 27.48
CA PRO A 35 -17.28 -7.55 27.29
C PRO A 35 -17.83 -7.46 25.86
N GLU A 36 -19.10 -7.07 25.75
CA GLU A 36 -19.77 -6.80 24.47
C GLU A 36 -19.56 -5.33 24.05
N ALA A 37 -19.45 -5.09 22.75
CA ALA A 37 -19.35 -3.75 22.17
C ALA A 37 -20.66 -3.00 22.41
N SER A 38 -20.54 -1.71 22.72
CA SER A 38 -21.72 -0.85 22.80
C SER A 38 -22.38 -0.71 21.42
N PRO A 39 -23.71 -0.52 21.35
CA PRO A 39 -24.44 -0.37 20.09
C PRO A 39 -23.84 0.66 19.13
N GLN A 40 -23.31 1.78 19.63
CA GLN A 40 -22.71 2.83 18.78
C GLN A 40 -21.46 2.36 18.02
N ILE A 41 -20.71 1.41 18.58
CA ILE A 41 -19.51 0.85 17.92
C ILE A 41 -19.95 -0.07 16.78
N VAL A 42 -21.03 -0.82 17.01
CA VAL A 42 -21.66 -1.69 16.00
C VAL A 42 -22.25 -0.84 14.87
N GLU A 43 -22.96 0.24 15.21
CA GLU A 43 -23.49 1.21 14.24
C GLU A 43 -22.36 1.86 13.43
N ALA A 44 -21.25 2.24 14.07
CA ALA A 44 -20.10 2.80 13.37
C ALA A 44 -19.46 1.80 12.39
N ARG A 45 -19.30 0.54 12.81
CA ARG A 45 -18.87 -0.55 11.93
C ARG A 45 -19.80 -0.69 10.74
N ASP A 46 -21.11 -0.74 10.97
CA ASP A 46 -22.10 -1.01 9.94
C ASP A 46 -22.23 0.15 8.95
N ALA A 47 -22.11 1.39 9.41
CA ALA A 47 -22.02 2.58 8.57
C ALA A 47 -20.79 2.53 7.65
N ALA A 48 -19.61 2.24 8.20
CA ALA A 48 -18.38 2.07 7.41
C ALA A 48 -18.48 0.93 6.40
N LEU A 49 -19.04 -0.22 6.79
CA LEU A 49 -19.25 -1.35 5.89
C LEU A 49 -20.24 -1.02 4.77
N THR A 50 -21.28 -0.24 5.07
CA THR A 50 -22.24 0.25 4.07
C THR A 50 -21.54 1.14 3.06
N TYR A 51 -20.76 2.12 3.55
CA TYR A 51 -19.95 2.98 2.70
C TYR A 51 -19.00 2.18 1.79
N VAL A 52 -18.28 1.21 2.35
CA VAL A 52 -17.36 0.36 1.58
C VAL A 52 -18.09 -0.43 0.51
N ARG A 53 -19.28 -0.97 0.78
CA ARG A 53 -20.10 -1.67 -0.22
C ARG A 53 -20.59 -0.79 -1.34
N GLU A 54 -20.89 0.48 -1.06
CA GLU A 54 -21.39 1.42 -2.07
C GLU A 54 -20.29 1.90 -3.02
N HIS A 55 -19.03 1.92 -2.57
CA HIS A 55 -17.93 2.55 -3.30
C HIS A 55 -16.89 1.56 -3.86
N PHE A 56 -16.88 0.31 -3.40
CA PHE A 56 -15.87 -0.67 -3.80
C PHE A 56 -16.52 -2.00 -4.21
N GLU A 57 -16.09 -2.54 -5.35
CA GLU A 57 -16.64 -3.79 -5.88
C GLU A 57 -16.26 -5.03 -5.02
N ASP A 58 -15.06 -5.05 -4.44
CA ASP A 58 -14.59 -6.15 -3.57
C ASP A 58 -14.97 -5.91 -2.10
N ALA A 59 -16.21 -5.52 -1.82
CA ALA A 59 -16.67 -5.24 -0.46
C ALA A 59 -17.17 -6.51 0.29
N PRO A 60 -17.19 -6.51 1.64
CA PRO A 60 -17.75 -7.61 2.42
C PRO A 60 -19.26 -7.75 2.20
N ALA A 61 -19.76 -8.99 2.18
CA ALA A 61 -21.20 -9.27 2.08
C ALA A 61 -21.99 -8.64 3.24
N GLU A 62 -23.25 -8.29 2.98
CA GLU A 62 -24.09 -7.54 3.93
C GLU A 62 -24.31 -8.29 5.26
N SER A 63 -24.46 -9.61 5.19
CA SER A 63 -24.88 -10.45 6.31
C SER A 63 -23.79 -11.43 6.79
N LEU A 64 -22.56 -10.96 6.92
CA LEU A 64 -21.46 -11.77 7.45
C LEU A 64 -21.61 -12.00 8.98
N PRO A 65 -21.38 -13.24 9.48
CA PRO A 65 -21.41 -13.53 10.91
C PRO A 65 -20.12 -13.05 11.58
N TRP A 66 -20.06 -11.76 11.93
CA TRP A 66 -18.89 -11.15 12.57
C TRP A 66 -18.61 -11.72 13.95
N VAL A 67 -17.37 -12.20 14.15
CA VAL A 67 -16.83 -12.54 15.47
C VAL A 67 -16.20 -11.30 16.07
N GLU A 68 -16.76 -10.83 17.17
CA GLU A 68 -16.32 -9.64 17.87
C GLU A 68 -15.25 -9.97 18.92
N LYS A 69 -14.25 -9.10 19.03
CA LYS A 69 -13.21 -9.18 20.06
C LYS A 69 -12.72 -7.80 20.45
N ARG A 70 -12.67 -7.52 21.75
CA ARG A 70 -11.97 -6.32 22.26
C ARG A 70 -10.46 -6.46 22.09
N LEU A 71 -9.83 -5.48 21.44
CA LEU A 71 -8.38 -5.46 21.16
C LEU A 71 -7.60 -4.52 22.08
N THR A 72 -8.28 -3.66 22.85
CA THR A 72 -7.61 -2.76 23.81
C THR A 72 -6.93 -3.55 24.92
N PRO A 73 -5.63 -3.32 25.17
CA PRO A 73 -4.97 -3.88 26.35
C PRO A 73 -5.65 -3.39 27.64
N GLU A 74 -5.75 -4.27 28.63
CA GLU A 74 -6.31 -3.89 29.94
C GLU A 74 -5.48 -2.78 30.59
N GLY A 75 -6.17 -1.82 31.22
CA GLY A 75 -5.52 -0.74 31.96
C GLY A 75 -4.98 0.42 31.12
N VAL A 76 -5.23 0.48 29.81
CA VAL A 76 -4.90 1.66 28.98
C VAL A 76 -6.07 2.67 29.03
N PRO A 77 -5.92 3.82 29.72
CA PRO A 77 -6.94 4.85 29.71
C PRO A 77 -6.91 5.66 28.41
N GLY A 78 -8.06 6.20 28.01
CA GLY A 78 -8.16 7.23 26.96
C GLY A 78 -8.64 6.74 25.60
N GLY A 79 -8.75 5.43 25.36
CA GLY A 79 -9.32 4.90 24.12
C GLY A 79 -9.74 3.44 24.21
N ALA A 80 -10.46 2.99 23.20
CA ALA A 80 -10.80 1.59 23.01
C ALA A 80 -10.75 1.20 21.52
N THR A 81 -10.53 -0.09 21.29
CA THR A 81 -10.36 -0.71 19.98
C THR A 81 -11.07 -2.05 19.99
N TRP A 82 -11.92 -2.26 18.99
CA TRP A 82 -12.69 -3.48 18.77
C TRP A 82 -12.35 -4.05 17.40
N GLY A 83 -12.14 -5.36 17.34
CA GLY A 83 -11.93 -6.11 16.11
C GLY A 83 -13.16 -6.97 15.80
N TYR A 84 -13.52 -7.03 14.53
CA TYR A 84 -14.56 -7.88 14.00
C TYR A 84 -13.97 -8.70 12.85
N THR A 85 -14.12 -10.02 12.89
CA THR A 85 -13.61 -10.89 11.82
C THR A 85 -14.71 -11.76 11.22
N ALA A 86 -14.74 -11.88 9.89
CA ALA A 86 -15.64 -12.77 9.17
C ALA A 86 -15.09 -13.10 7.77
N GLU A 87 -15.02 -14.39 7.40
CA GLU A 87 -14.63 -14.82 6.04
C GLU A 87 -13.34 -14.17 5.49
N GLY A 88 -12.34 -13.95 6.36
CA GLY A 88 -11.07 -13.32 5.98
C GLY A 88 -11.08 -11.78 5.98
N TRP A 89 -12.25 -11.16 6.20
CA TRP A 89 -12.36 -9.74 6.48
C TRP A 89 -12.01 -9.42 7.93
N MET A 90 -11.35 -8.29 8.14
CA MET A 90 -11.09 -7.70 9.44
C MET A 90 -11.58 -6.26 9.46
N VAL A 91 -12.44 -5.93 10.43
CA VAL A 91 -12.84 -4.55 10.72
C VAL A 91 -12.33 -4.15 12.09
N THR A 92 -11.61 -3.04 12.17
CA THR A 92 -11.14 -2.48 13.44
C THR A 92 -11.81 -1.14 13.68
N VAL A 93 -12.53 -1.01 14.80
CA VAL A 93 -13.15 0.24 15.24
C VAL A 93 -12.40 0.76 16.45
N SER A 94 -11.77 1.93 16.32
CA SER A 94 -10.98 2.57 17.37
C SER A 94 -11.54 3.96 17.68
N TYR A 95 -11.56 4.34 18.96
CA TYR A 95 -12.10 5.63 19.38
C TYR A 95 -11.47 6.09 20.71
N ALA A 96 -11.48 7.41 20.93
CA ALA A 96 -11.13 8.00 22.22
C ALA A 96 -12.32 7.97 23.18
N VAL A 97 -12.08 7.79 24.48
CA VAL A 97 -13.15 7.84 25.50
C VAL A 97 -13.55 9.29 25.76
N LEU A 98 -14.46 9.79 24.93
CA LEU A 98 -15.05 11.13 24.99
C LEU A 98 -16.57 11.02 25.25
N PRO A 99 -17.26 12.14 25.55
CA PRO A 99 -18.72 12.16 25.49
C PRO A 99 -19.22 11.61 24.13
N PRO A 100 -20.31 10.82 24.11
CA PRO A 100 -20.78 10.16 22.89
C PRO A 100 -20.97 11.13 21.71
N GLU A 101 -21.49 12.33 21.96
CA GLU A 101 -21.73 13.36 20.96
C GLU A 101 -20.46 13.90 20.27
N TRP A 102 -19.29 13.71 20.88
CA TRP A 102 -17.98 14.14 20.36
C TRP A 102 -17.11 12.96 19.95
N THR A 103 -17.62 11.74 20.07
CA THR A 103 -16.87 10.55 19.70
C THR A 103 -16.83 10.44 18.19
N VAL A 104 -15.62 10.35 17.65
CA VAL A 104 -15.37 9.99 16.25
C VAL A 104 -14.70 8.62 16.26
N TYR A 105 -15.32 7.68 15.57
CA TYR A 105 -14.82 6.33 15.39
C TYR A 105 -13.89 6.31 14.17
N ARG A 106 -12.69 5.78 14.33
CA ARG A 106 -11.80 5.46 13.22
C ARG A 106 -12.01 3.99 12.89
N VAL A 107 -12.50 3.71 11.69
CA VAL A 107 -12.84 2.37 11.22
C VAL A 107 -11.88 1.98 10.11
N ALA A 108 -11.19 0.86 10.28
CA ALA A 108 -10.36 0.24 9.25
C ALA A 108 -11.00 -1.07 8.80
N VAL A 109 -11.12 -1.29 7.50
CA VAL A 109 -11.68 -2.51 6.88
C VAL A 109 -10.59 -3.09 5.98
N SER A 110 -10.26 -4.38 6.13
CA SER A 110 -9.25 -5.03 5.30
C SER A 110 -9.58 -6.48 4.98
N LYS A 111 -9.00 -6.98 3.89
CA LYS A 111 -9.05 -8.37 3.46
C LYS A 111 -7.68 -8.80 2.96
N GLU A 112 -7.01 -9.64 3.73
CA GLU A 112 -5.63 -10.06 3.45
C GLU A 112 -5.50 -10.75 2.09
N ALA A 113 -6.47 -11.60 1.73
CA ALA A 113 -6.44 -12.39 0.51
C ALA A 113 -6.40 -11.56 -0.79
N THR A 114 -6.98 -10.34 -0.77
CA THR A 114 -7.01 -9.45 -1.95
C THR A 114 -6.12 -8.23 -1.80
N GLY A 115 -5.52 -8.03 -0.62
CA GLY A 115 -4.80 -6.81 -0.29
C GLY A 115 -5.71 -5.59 -0.11
N PHE A 116 -7.04 -5.77 -0.11
CA PHE A 116 -7.98 -4.68 0.11
C PHE A 116 -7.77 -4.07 1.51
N GLN A 117 -7.71 -2.75 1.56
CA GLN A 117 -7.68 -1.96 2.78
C GLN A 117 -8.56 -0.73 2.58
N TRP A 118 -9.20 -0.25 3.63
CA TRP A 118 -9.91 1.01 3.68
C TRP A 118 -9.84 1.55 5.10
N GLU A 119 -9.64 2.85 5.26
CA GLU A 119 -9.75 3.51 6.56
C GLU A 119 -10.63 4.75 6.41
N GLY A 120 -11.58 4.90 7.33
CA GLY A 120 -12.46 6.05 7.38
C GLY A 120 -12.78 6.48 8.80
N ARG A 121 -13.47 7.62 8.90
CA ARG A 121 -14.03 8.10 10.15
C ARG A 121 -15.53 7.93 10.11
N VAL A 122 -16.14 7.63 11.26
CA VAL A 122 -17.58 7.61 11.44
C VAL A 122 -17.90 8.50 12.62
N ASP A 123 -18.75 9.50 12.41
CA ASP A 123 -19.18 10.39 13.48
C ASP A 123 -20.20 9.70 14.41
N ALA A 124 -20.53 10.35 15.53
CA ALA A 124 -21.50 9.84 16.49
C ALA A 124 -22.93 9.64 15.93
N SER A 125 -23.22 10.15 14.73
CA SER A 125 -24.49 9.96 14.03
C SER A 125 -24.48 8.81 13.04
N GLY A 126 -23.37 8.05 12.96
CA GLY A 126 -23.21 6.96 12.00
C GLY A 126 -22.96 7.45 10.58
N ARG A 127 -22.64 8.73 10.38
CA ARG A 127 -22.22 9.23 9.07
C ARG A 127 -20.74 8.99 8.91
N VAL A 128 -20.31 8.60 7.72
CA VAL A 128 -18.90 8.53 7.34
C VAL A 128 -18.54 9.91 6.80
N PRO A 129 -17.97 10.84 7.60
CA PRO A 129 -17.44 12.07 7.04
C PRO A 129 -16.24 11.71 6.17
N GLU A 130 -16.50 11.60 4.88
CA GLU A 130 -15.59 12.09 3.87
C GLU A 130 -15.22 13.53 4.25
N GLY A 131 -13.94 13.91 4.16
CA GLY A 131 -13.57 15.33 4.23
C GLY A 131 -14.54 16.16 3.39
N PRO A 132 -14.77 17.45 3.71
CA PRO A 132 -15.78 18.27 3.04
C PRO A 132 -15.83 17.99 1.53
N GLU A 133 -16.98 17.57 1.00
CA GLU A 133 -17.13 16.95 -0.34
C GLU A 133 -16.35 17.66 -1.44
N HIS A 134 -16.34 19.00 -1.40
CA HIS A 134 -15.61 19.85 -2.32
C HIS A 134 -14.08 19.64 -2.33
N MET A 135 -13.47 19.21 -1.22
CA MET A 135 -12.05 18.84 -1.17
C MET A 135 -11.78 17.50 -1.83
N LEU A 136 -12.70 16.55 -1.74
CA LEU A 136 -12.55 15.30 -2.48
C LEU A 136 -12.66 15.55 -3.98
N VAL A 137 -13.59 16.41 -4.40
CA VAL A 137 -13.67 16.88 -5.79
C VAL A 137 -12.36 17.53 -6.22
N ALA A 138 -11.77 18.41 -5.40
CA ALA A 138 -10.50 19.05 -5.71
C ALA A 138 -9.34 18.04 -5.80
N ARG A 139 -9.24 17.11 -4.85
CA ARG A 139 -8.27 16.02 -4.85
C ARG A 139 -8.40 15.18 -6.12
N ASP A 140 -9.60 14.75 -6.45
CA ASP A 140 -9.85 13.83 -7.56
C ASP A 140 -9.66 14.52 -8.91
N ALA A 141 -9.99 15.81 -9.03
CA ALA A 141 -9.66 16.61 -10.20
C ALA A 141 -8.14 16.74 -10.40
N ALA A 142 -7.39 17.05 -9.33
CA ALA A 142 -5.93 17.12 -9.38
C ALA A 142 -5.30 15.77 -9.74
N LEU A 143 -5.77 14.67 -9.13
CA LEU A 143 -5.30 13.32 -9.45
C LEU A 143 -5.61 12.95 -10.89
N GLY A 144 -6.81 13.26 -11.39
CA GLY A 144 -7.19 13.06 -12.78
C GLY A 144 -6.25 13.81 -13.75
N PHE A 145 -5.96 15.08 -13.44
CA PHE A 145 -5.01 15.89 -14.21
C PHE A 145 -3.61 15.28 -14.22
N VAL A 146 -3.08 14.88 -13.05
CA VAL A 146 -1.75 14.28 -12.94
C VAL A 146 -1.67 12.97 -13.72
N THR A 147 -2.69 12.11 -13.62
CA THR A 147 -2.74 10.84 -14.36
C THR A 147 -2.76 11.07 -15.87
N GLU A 148 -3.53 12.05 -16.35
CA GLU A 148 -3.62 12.38 -17.77
C GLU A 148 -2.31 12.97 -18.32
N GLN A 149 -1.73 13.94 -17.62
CA GLN A 149 -0.56 14.67 -18.12
C GLN A 149 0.75 13.88 -18.00
N TYR A 150 0.91 13.10 -16.93
CA TYR A 150 2.17 12.42 -16.62
C TYR A 150 2.14 10.91 -16.89
N ALA A 151 1.04 10.40 -17.47
CA ALA A 151 0.80 8.99 -17.74
C ALA A 151 1.05 8.08 -16.50
N GLN A 152 0.88 8.64 -15.30
CA GLN A 152 1.08 7.95 -14.03
C GLN A 152 -0.08 6.99 -13.78
N ARG A 153 0.03 5.79 -14.34
CA ARG A 153 -0.95 4.71 -14.13
C ARG A 153 -1.04 4.38 -12.65
N GLY A 154 -2.26 4.35 -12.12
CA GLY A 154 -2.54 3.93 -10.74
C GLY A 154 -2.88 5.08 -9.77
N LEU A 155 -2.74 6.33 -10.19
CA LEU A 155 -3.27 7.48 -9.45
C LEU A 155 -4.78 7.64 -9.75
N GLY A 156 -5.62 7.45 -8.74
CA GLY A 156 -7.03 7.88 -8.76
C GLY A 156 -8.08 6.78 -8.66
N SER A 157 -7.89 5.60 -9.26
CA SER A 157 -8.88 4.51 -9.20
C SER A 157 -8.33 3.26 -8.51
N GLY A 158 -8.94 2.87 -7.39
CA GLY A 158 -8.61 1.63 -6.67
C GLY A 158 -7.59 1.78 -5.54
N LEU A 159 -7.05 2.98 -5.32
CA LEU A 159 -6.24 3.27 -4.13
C LEU A 159 -7.13 3.60 -2.93
N ALA A 160 -6.84 2.96 -1.81
CA ALA A 160 -7.45 3.27 -0.53
C ALA A 160 -6.70 4.41 0.16
N TRP A 161 -7.28 5.61 0.11
CA TRP A 161 -6.70 6.80 0.72
C TRP A 161 -7.00 6.84 2.22
N GLN A 162 -5.96 6.97 3.03
CA GLN A 162 -6.07 7.34 4.43
C GLN A 162 -6.12 8.86 4.56
N GLU A 163 -7.15 9.39 5.23
CA GLU A 163 -7.31 10.82 5.46
C GLU A 163 -6.82 11.26 6.86
N GLU A 164 -5.99 12.30 6.87
CA GLU A 164 -5.56 13.01 8.07
C GLU A 164 -5.80 14.52 7.91
N ARG A 165 -6.70 15.08 8.72
CA ARG A 165 -6.80 16.54 8.87
C ARG A 165 -5.54 17.06 9.54
N LEU A 166 -4.81 17.94 8.85
CA LEU A 166 -3.63 18.58 9.39
C LEU A 166 -4.03 19.78 10.24
N ALA A 167 -3.54 19.84 11.47
CA ALA A 167 -3.71 21.03 12.30
C ALA A 167 -2.89 22.18 11.69
N SER A 168 -3.58 23.19 11.17
CA SER A 168 -2.97 24.42 10.65
C SER A 168 -2.03 25.01 11.71
N LYS A 169 -0.71 25.01 11.46
CA LYS A 169 0.31 25.55 12.39
C LYS A 169 0.28 27.08 12.43
N GLY A 170 -0.81 27.65 12.95
CA GLY A 170 -0.91 29.08 13.26
C GLY A 170 -1.44 29.98 12.14
N ILE A 171 -1.96 29.43 11.04
CA ILE A 171 -2.68 30.21 10.03
C ILE A 171 -4.17 30.09 10.32
N VAL A 172 -4.76 31.14 10.87
CA VAL A 172 -6.21 31.21 11.08
C VAL A 172 -6.88 31.34 9.72
N GLY A 173 -7.88 30.50 9.47
CA GLY A 173 -8.68 30.57 8.25
C GLY A 173 -8.12 29.76 7.08
N VAL A 174 -7.17 28.86 7.32
CA VAL A 174 -6.78 27.82 6.35
C VAL A 174 -7.02 26.45 7.00
N GLU A 175 -7.60 25.55 6.23
CA GLU A 175 -7.70 24.14 6.58
C GLU A 175 -6.89 23.31 5.59
N SER A 176 -6.28 22.24 6.09
CA SER A 176 -5.46 21.34 5.28
C SER A 176 -5.78 19.89 5.62
N TYR A 177 -5.83 19.06 4.60
CA TYR A 177 -6.08 17.63 4.68
C TYR A 177 -4.99 16.90 3.90
N GLN A 178 -4.48 15.84 4.48
CA GLN A 178 -3.51 14.95 3.86
C GLN A 178 -4.19 13.61 3.56
N TYR A 179 -4.01 13.12 2.36
CA TYR A 179 -4.46 11.83 1.88
C TYR A 179 -3.24 10.99 1.54
N THR A 180 -3.12 9.79 2.10
CA THR A 180 -1.99 8.88 1.79
C THR A 180 -2.47 7.54 1.26
N ALA A 181 -1.87 7.04 0.19
CA ALA A 181 -2.13 5.71 -0.36
C ALA A 181 -0.86 5.13 -1.01
N GLY A 182 -0.34 4.04 -0.46
CA GLY A 182 0.93 3.47 -0.92
C GLY A 182 2.08 4.47 -0.76
N GLY A 183 2.79 4.76 -1.85
CA GLY A 183 3.84 5.79 -1.90
C GLY A 183 3.34 7.22 -2.17
N TRP A 184 2.03 7.39 -2.39
CA TRP A 184 1.44 8.67 -2.74
C TRP A 184 0.94 9.44 -1.52
N MET A 185 1.18 10.74 -1.52
CA MET A 185 0.68 11.70 -0.56
C MET A 185 0.07 12.88 -1.30
N VAL A 186 -1.19 13.18 -1.01
CA VAL A 186 -1.89 14.36 -1.53
C VAL A 186 -2.22 15.28 -0.38
N THR A 187 -1.80 16.54 -0.45
CA THR A 187 -2.19 17.56 0.51
C THR A 187 -3.12 18.56 -0.17
N VAL A 188 -4.33 18.73 0.38
CA VAL A 188 -5.31 19.73 -0.08
C VAL A 188 -5.42 20.80 1.01
N SER A 189 -5.07 22.04 0.67
CA SER A 189 -5.18 23.20 1.56
C SER A 189 -6.12 24.22 0.96
N TYR A 190 -6.94 24.86 1.79
CA TYR A 190 -7.90 25.84 1.31
C TYR A 190 -8.24 26.88 2.37
N PRO A 191 -8.54 28.12 1.97
CA PRO A 191 -9.02 29.13 2.90
C PRO A 191 -10.48 28.85 3.27
N VAL A 192 -10.85 29.16 4.52
CA VAL A 192 -12.23 29.06 5.01
C VAL A 192 -13.04 30.26 4.51
N LEU A 193 -13.34 30.24 3.20
CA LEU A 193 -14.16 31.22 2.48
C LEU A 193 -15.49 30.57 2.03
N ALA A 194 -16.33 31.35 1.35
CA ALA A 194 -17.51 30.80 0.68
C ALA A 194 -17.07 29.84 -0.43
N LEU A 195 -17.66 28.64 -0.47
CA LEU A 195 -17.25 27.53 -1.34
C LEU A 195 -17.09 27.93 -2.81
N GLU A 196 -17.96 28.79 -3.33
CA GLU A 196 -17.93 29.23 -4.74
C GLU A 196 -16.69 30.07 -5.11
N GLN A 197 -15.96 30.58 -4.13
CA GLN A 197 -14.75 31.40 -4.29
C GLN A 197 -13.49 30.70 -3.76
N THR A 198 -13.64 29.47 -3.28
CA THR A 198 -12.52 28.72 -2.72
C THR A 198 -11.63 28.21 -3.85
N VAL A 199 -10.33 28.48 -3.73
CA VAL A 199 -9.28 27.85 -4.52
C VAL A 199 -8.54 26.89 -3.59
N TYR A 200 -8.44 25.64 -4.02
CA TYR A 200 -7.78 24.56 -3.29
C TYR A 200 -6.34 24.47 -3.79
N GLU A 201 -5.38 24.68 -2.92
CA GLU A 201 -3.97 24.37 -3.18
C GLU A 201 -3.78 22.86 -2.98
N VAL A 202 -3.38 22.16 -4.04
CA VAL A 202 -3.18 20.71 -4.03
C VAL A 202 -1.73 20.38 -4.36
N SER A 203 -1.08 19.63 -3.47
CA SER A 203 0.26 19.06 -3.71
C SER A 203 0.14 17.54 -3.78
N VAL A 204 0.73 16.92 -4.81
CA VAL A 204 0.78 15.47 -5.01
C VAL A 204 2.24 15.04 -5.01
N VAL A 205 2.62 14.19 -4.08
CA VAL A 205 3.99 13.74 -3.87
C VAL A 205 4.06 12.22 -3.94
N ASN A 206 5.07 11.69 -4.62
CA ASN A 206 5.52 10.31 -4.44
C ASN A 206 7.04 10.29 -4.29
N GLN A 207 7.49 10.20 -3.04
CA GLN A 207 8.92 10.25 -2.69
C GLN A 207 9.70 9.10 -3.31
N SER A 208 9.10 7.91 -3.42
CA SER A 208 9.78 6.74 -4.00
C SER A 208 10.01 6.87 -5.51
N ALA A 209 9.17 7.66 -6.19
CA ALA A 209 9.27 7.93 -7.62
C ALA A 209 9.98 9.27 -7.92
N GLY A 210 10.41 10.02 -6.89
CA GLY A 210 10.92 11.38 -7.08
C GLY A 210 9.89 12.34 -7.69
N PHE A 211 8.59 12.01 -7.62
CA PHE A 211 7.53 12.81 -8.23
C PHE A 211 7.02 13.87 -7.27
N HIS A 212 6.88 15.08 -7.78
CA HIS A 212 6.27 16.19 -7.06
C HIS A 212 5.46 17.07 -8.02
N TRP A 213 4.20 17.31 -7.70
CA TRP A 213 3.32 18.20 -8.45
C TRP A 213 2.59 19.15 -7.51
N GLU A 214 2.44 20.40 -7.93
CA GLU A 214 1.67 21.42 -7.21
C GLU A 214 0.72 22.13 -8.17
N GLY A 215 -0.52 22.31 -7.74
CA GLY A 215 -1.52 23.03 -8.51
C GLY A 215 -2.61 23.62 -7.65
N GLU A 216 -3.44 24.41 -8.30
CA GLU A 216 -4.68 24.95 -7.76
C GLU A 216 -5.84 24.23 -8.42
N VAL A 217 -6.90 24.00 -7.65
CA VAL A 217 -8.18 23.55 -8.16
C VAL A 217 -9.25 24.55 -7.72
N ASP A 218 -10.05 25.06 -8.64
CA ASP A 218 -11.16 25.94 -8.28
C ASP A 218 -12.40 25.16 -7.84
N ALA A 219 -13.42 25.87 -7.36
CA ALA A 219 -14.69 25.27 -6.93
C ALA A 219 -15.47 24.56 -8.06
N GLN A 220 -15.08 24.74 -9.32
CA GLN A 220 -15.64 24.05 -10.49
C GLN A 220 -14.82 22.82 -10.90
N GLY A 221 -13.73 22.52 -10.19
CA GLY A 221 -12.82 21.41 -10.51
C GLY A 221 -11.82 21.74 -11.62
N THR A 222 -11.67 23.00 -12.01
CA THR A 222 -10.65 23.40 -13.00
C THR A 222 -9.28 23.35 -12.34
N VAL A 223 -8.35 22.61 -12.94
CA VAL A 223 -6.99 22.46 -12.43
C VAL A 223 -6.05 23.44 -13.13
N VAL A 224 -5.27 24.19 -12.35
CA VAL A 224 -4.16 25.05 -12.81
C VAL A 224 -2.88 24.55 -12.18
N GLN A 225 -1.93 24.11 -12.98
CA GLN A 225 -0.62 23.73 -12.46
C GLN A 225 0.18 24.98 -12.07
N LEU A 226 0.66 25.03 -10.83
CA LEU A 226 1.54 26.09 -10.33
C LEU A 226 3.01 25.72 -10.45
N GLY A 227 3.31 24.43 -10.28
CA GLY A 227 4.65 23.91 -10.29
C GLY A 227 4.64 22.39 -10.29
N GLY A 228 5.83 21.82 -10.17
CA GLY A 228 6.01 20.40 -10.18
C GLY A 228 7.20 20.04 -11.03
N ASP A 229 8.03 19.19 -10.47
CA ASP A 229 9.02 18.49 -11.24
C ASP A 229 8.21 17.44 -12.00
N ALA A 230 8.15 17.58 -13.34
CA ALA A 230 7.75 16.45 -14.15
C ALA A 230 8.56 15.26 -13.62
N PRO A 231 7.93 14.09 -13.39
CA PRO A 231 8.68 12.92 -12.95
C PRO A 231 9.84 12.84 -13.92
N GLU A 232 11.07 12.98 -13.43
CA GLU A 232 12.21 12.60 -14.23
C GLU A 232 11.87 11.16 -14.62
N VAL A 233 11.64 10.96 -15.92
CA VAL A 233 11.25 9.66 -16.43
C VAL A 233 12.50 8.82 -16.32
N PHE A 234 12.75 8.31 -15.12
CA PHE A 234 13.84 7.41 -14.87
C PHE A 234 13.51 6.16 -15.63
N LEU A 235 14.28 5.95 -16.69
CA LEU A 235 14.23 4.76 -17.49
C LEU A 235 14.44 3.58 -16.54
N ASP A 236 13.43 2.74 -16.31
CA ASP A 236 13.65 1.53 -15.52
C ASP A 236 14.36 0.47 -16.38
N LYS A 237 14.69 -0.68 -15.76
CA LYS A 237 15.33 -1.80 -16.46
C LYS A 237 14.52 -2.34 -17.66
N VAL A 238 13.19 -2.19 -17.64
CA VAL A 238 12.30 -2.64 -18.73
C VAL A 238 12.34 -1.62 -19.87
N ALA A 239 12.28 -0.33 -19.54
CA ALA A 239 12.41 0.76 -20.49
C ALA A 239 13.82 0.81 -21.12
N ALA A 240 14.87 0.44 -20.38
CA ALA A 240 16.23 0.25 -20.92
C ALA A 240 16.29 -0.86 -21.95
N ARG A 241 15.71 -2.03 -21.64
CA ARG A 241 15.54 -3.13 -22.60
C ARG A 241 14.79 -2.63 -23.84
N ASP A 242 13.66 -1.98 -23.67
CA ASP A 242 12.82 -1.55 -24.81
C ASP A 242 13.51 -0.50 -25.68
N ALA A 243 14.26 0.44 -25.07
CA ALA A 243 15.08 1.41 -25.78
C ALA A 243 16.18 0.73 -26.61
N ALA A 244 16.92 -0.22 -26.02
CA ALA A 244 17.92 -1.00 -26.73
C ALA A 244 17.31 -1.81 -27.88
N MET A 245 16.20 -2.52 -27.64
CA MET A 245 15.53 -3.30 -28.67
C MET A 245 14.99 -2.44 -29.82
N ASN A 246 14.49 -1.24 -29.52
CA ASN A 246 14.07 -0.28 -30.54
C ASN A 246 15.28 0.24 -31.35
N TYR A 247 16.41 0.51 -30.70
CA TYR A 247 17.65 0.87 -31.39
C TYR A 247 18.08 -0.24 -32.36
N ILE A 248 18.10 -1.51 -31.90
CA ILE A 248 18.45 -2.66 -32.73
C ILE A 248 17.49 -2.78 -33.92
N TYR A 249 16.19 -2.57 -33.71
CA TYR A 249 15.21 -2.62 -34.79
C TYR A 249 15.43 -1.54 -35.85
N LEU A 250 15.71 -0.32 -35.42
CA LEU A 250 15.94 0.80 -36.33
C LEU A 250 17.23 0.64 -37.15
N HIS A 251 18.29 0.06 -36.57
CA HIS A 251 19.60 -0.05 -37.23
C HIS A 251 19.79 -1.38 -37.98
N TYR A 252 19.26 -2.47 -37.44
CA TYR A 252 19.47 -3.83 -37.94
C TYR A 252 18.20 -4.49 -38.47
N HIS A 253 17.02 -3.88 -38.28
CA HIS A 253 15.70 -4.45 -38.63
C HIS A 253 15.39 -5.77 -37.91
N TYR A 254 15.94 -5.94 -36.70
CA TYR A 254 15.68 -7.05 -35.80
C TYR A 254 15.37 -6.55 -34.37
N PRO A 255 14.70 -7.35 -33.55
CA PRO A 255 13.78 -8.42 -33.96
C PRO A 255 12.56 -7.88 -34.73
N PRO A 256 11.90 -8.69 -35.58
CA PRO A 256 10.61 -8.34 -36.16
C PRO A 256 9.46 -8.54 -35.14
N ILE A 257 9.69 -8.25 -33.86
CA ILE A 257 8.67 -8.31 -32.81
C ILE A 257 8.37 -6.88 -32.35
N ASP A 258 7.09 -6.59 -32.18
CA ASP A 258 6.68 -5.39 -31.46
C ASP A 258 6.95 -5.64 -29.97
N VAL A 259 8.03 -5.05 -29.46
CA VAL A 259 8.50 -5.24 -28.08
C VAL A 259 7.46 -4.90 -27.03
N LYS A 260 6.47 -4.05 -27.37
CA LYS A 260 5.37 -3.67 -26.47
C LYS A 260 4.18 -4.61 -26.53
N ALA A 261 4.08 -5.42 -27.58
CA ALA A 261 2.95 -6.32 -27.82
C ALA A 261 3.21 -7.76 -27.34
N VAL A 262 4.42 -8.07 -26.84
CA VAL A 262 4.78 -9.41 -26.39
C VAL A 262 5.16 -9.40 -24.92
N GLU A 263 4.68 -10.40 -24.17
CA GLU A 263 5.11 -10.63 -22.79
C GLU A 263 6.51 -11.25 -22.76
N TRP A 264 7.38 -10.67 -21.93
CA TRP A 264 8.72 -11.19 -21.66
C TRP A 264 8.72 -11.95 -20.35
N GLU A 265 9.36 -13.11 -20.32
CA GLU A 265 9.68 -13.81 -19.07
C GLU A 265 10.86 -13.10 -18.40
N GLU A 266 10.64 -12.52 -17.22
CA GLU A 266 11.66 -11.83 -16.42
C GLU A 266 12.24 -12.78 -15.36
N GLU A 267 13.57 -12.85 -15.30
CA GLU A 267 14.34 -13.61 -14.32
C GLU A 267 15.41 -12.71 -13.69
N ASP A 268 15.46 -12.65 -12.36
CA ASP A 268 16.58 -12.01 -11.64
C ASP A 268 17.77 -12.98 -11.61
N ILE A 269 18.86 -12.59 -12.28
CA ILE A 269 20.10 -13.37 -12.36
C ILE A 269 21.25 -12.67 -11.61
N THR A 270 20.93 -11.73 -10.71
CA THR A 270 21.92 -11.03 -9.89
C THR A 270 22.71 -12.04 -9.05
N PRO A 271 24.05 -12.08 -9.14
CA PRO A 271 24.85 -13.00 -8.35
C PRO A 271 24.62 -12.84 -6.84
N GLU A 272 24.43 -13.95 -6.13
CA GLU A 272 24.24 -13.91 -4.67
C GLU A 272 25.40 -13.21 -3.96
N GLY A 273 25.06 -12.27 -3.06
CA GLY A 273 26.04 -11.51 -2.29
C GLY A 273 26.67 -10.32 -3.02
N LEU A 274 26.31 -10.06 -4.28
CA LEU A 274 26.70 -8.85 -4.98
C LEU A 274 25.85 -7.67 -4.47
N VAL A 275 26.51 -6.63 -3.98
CA VAL A 275 25.87 -5.38 -3.53
C VAL A 275 26.29 -4.26 -4.47
N GLY A 276 25.33 -3.39 -4.81
CA GLY A 276 25.60 -2.21 -5.63
C GLY A 276 25.36 -2.38 -7.13
N SER A 277 24.89 -3.55 -7.59
CA SER A 277 24.40 -3.75 -8.95
C SER A 277 23.30 -4.81 -8.98
N ALA A 278 22.47 -4.80 -10.02
CA ALA A 278 21.49 -5.84 -10.29
C ALA A 278 21.55 -6.25 -11.76
N THR A 279 21.21 -7.49 -12.05
CA THR A 279 21.17 -8.01 -13.42
C THR A 279 19.91 -8.83 -13.63
N PHE A 280 19.14 -8.47 -14.65
CA PHE A 280 17.91 -9.15 -15.02
C PHE A 280 18.01 -9.72 -16.43
N ARG A 281 17.44 -10.90 -16.62
CA ARG A 281 17.29 -11.54 -17.92
C ARG A 281 15.83 -11.50 -18.34
N TYR A 282 15.60 -11.12 -19.58
CA TYR A 282 14.29 -11.14 -20.22
C TYR A 282 14.34 -12.10 -21.40
N THR A 283 13.40 -13.03 -21.45
CA THR A 283 13.33 -14.02 -22.53
C THR A 283 12.00 -13.92 -23.27
N VAL A 284 12.06 -13.88 -24.60
CA VAL A 284 10.89 -14.00 -25.47
C VAL A 284 11.24 -14.78 -26.73
N GLN A 285 10.57 -15.93 -26.92
CA GLN A 285 10.90 -16.85 -28.01
C GLN A 285 12.38 -17.26 -28.01
N SER A 286 13.17 -16.78 -28.98
CA SER A 286 14.62 -17.04 -29.09
C SER A 286 15.47 -15.80 -28.79
N TRP A 287 14.85 -14.72 -28.33
CA TRP A 287 15.52 -13.48 -27.93
C TRP A 287 15.73 -13.47 -26.43
N VAL A 288 16.96 -13.16 -26.03
CA VAL A 288 17.36 -12.98 -24.64
C VAL A 288 17.95 -11.59 -24.51
N ALA A 289 17.42 -10.78 -23.59
CA ALA A 289 17.98 -9.49 -23.23
C ALA A 289 18.44 -9.52 -21.77
N GLU A 290 19.70 -9.25 -21.51
CA GLU A 290 20.24 -9.07 -20.16
C GLU A 290 20.45 -7.58 -19.90
N VAL A 291 19.90 -7.08 -18.80
CA VAL A 291 20.02 -5.69 -18.37
C VAL A 291 20.73 -5.67 -17.03
N SER A 292 21.93 -5.11 -17.00
CA SER A 292 22.74 -4.92 -15.80
C SER A 292 22.85 -3.44 -15.48
N TYR A 293 22.76 -3.06 -14.20
CA TYR A 293 22.87 -1.67 -13.81
C TYR A 293 23.37 -1.50 -12.36
N PRO A 294 24.06 -0.40 -12.05
CA PRO A 294 24.48 -0.07 -10.70
C PRO A 294 23.30 0.43 -9.85
N ILE A 295 23.31 0.14 -8.55
CA ILE A 295 22.35 0.68 -7.58
C ILE A 295 22.89 2.04 -7.10
N VAL A 296 22.69 3.06 -7.93
CA VAL A 296 23.09 4.46 -7.68
C VAL A 296 21.85 5.36 -7.79
N ALA A 297 22.06 6.68 -7.71
CA ALA A 297 21.00 7.64 -7.96
C ALA A 297 20.42 7.44 -9.38
N PRO A 298 19.09 7.39 -9.57
CA PRO A 298 18.48 7.08 -10.86
C PRO A 298 19.01 7.92 -12.03
N GLU A 299 19.28 9.21 -11.83
CA GLU A 299 19.84 10.14 -12.83
C GLU A 299 21.27 9.80 -13.28
N ALA A 300 22.00 9.04 -12.46
CA ALA A 300 23.36 8.59 -12.75
C ALA A 300 23.42 7.13 -13.22
N THR A 301 22.27 6.49 -13.41
CA THR A 301 22.21 5.08 -13.81
C THR A 301 22.50 4.93 -15.30
N ILE A 302 23.43 4.04 -15.62
CA ILE A 302 23.72 3.59 -16.98
C ILE A 302 23.44 2.10 -17.01
N TYR A 303 22.52 1.68 -17.87
CA TYR A 303 22.13 0.30 -18.08
C TYR A 303 23.05 -0.32 -19.11
N GLU A 304 23.76 -1.37 -18.76
CA GLU A 304 24.43 -2.25 -19.72
C GLU A 304 23.40 -3.25 -20.24
N VAL A 305 23.15 -3.24 -21.55
CA VAL A 305 22.15 -4.10 -22.18
C VAL A 305 22.83 -5.00 -23.19
N LYS A 306 22.64 -6.31 -23.02
CA LYS A 306 23.10 -7.34 -23.95
C LYS A 306 21.91 -8.06 -24.55
N VAL A 307 21.83 -8.13 -25.88
CA VAL A 307 20.74 -8.79 -26.59
C VAL A 307 21.31 -9.91 -27.46
N MET A 308 20.75 -11.10 -27.33
CA MET A 308 21.21 -12.31 -28.01
C MET A 308 20.05 -13.02 -28.71
N ASN A 309 20.35 -13.63 -29.86
CA ASN A 309 19.51 -14.64 -30.48
C ASN A 309 20.38 -15.75 -31.07
N GLU A 310 20.46 -16.88 -30.36
CA GLU A 310 21.31 -18.02 -30.72
C GLU A 310 20.96 -18.61 -32.09
N ASN A 311 19.67 -18.66 -32.44
CA ASN A 311 19.20 -19.21 -33.71
C ASN A 311 19.65 -18.39 -34.92
N LEU A 312 19.86 -17.08 -34.73
CA LEU A 312 20.35 -16.16 -35.74
C LEU A 312 21.87 -15.95 -35.68
N GLY A 313 22.54 -16.43 -34.62
CA GLY A 313 23.93 -16.04 -34.32
C GLY A 313 24.07 -14.54 -34.10
N PHE A 314 23.02 -13.89 -33.61
CA PHE A 314 22.98 -12.45 -33.36
C PHE A 314 23.37 -12.17 -31.91
N GLU A 315 24.27 -11.21 -31.73
CA GLU A 315 24.69 -10.68 -30.44
C GLU A 315 24.88 -9.18 -30.60
N TRP A 316 24.27 -8.41 -29.70
CA TRP A 316 24.41 -6.97 -29.61
C TRP A 316 24.67 -6.59 -28.15
N GLN A 317 25.50 -5.58 -27.95
CA GLN A 317 25.82 -5.03 -26.64
C GLN A 317 25.88 -3.51 -26.74
N GLY A 318 25.36 -2.84 -25.73
CA GLY A 318 25.43 -1.40 -25.62
C GLY A 318 25.04 -0.92 -24.23
N THR A 319 25.00 0.39 -24.07
CA THR A 319 24.53 1.05 -22.87
C THR A 319 23.31 1.91 -23.17
N VAL A 320 22.45 2.09 -22.17
CA VAL A 320 21.31 3.01 -22.20
C VAL A 320 21.41 3.90 -20.97
N ASP A 321 21.49 5.21 -21.14
CA ASP A 321 21.50 6.13 -20.01
C ASP A 321 20.08 6.39 -19.45
N ALA A 322 19.99 7.14 -18.35
CA ALA A 322 18.73 7.49 -17.70
C ALA A 322 17.76 8.29 -18.60
N GLU A 323 18.25 8.92 -19.68
CA GLU A 323 17.44 9.64 -20.66
C GLU A 323 16.99 8.74 -21.83
N GLY A 324 17.42 7.48 -21.85
CA GLY A 324 17.10 6.51 -22.89
C GLY A 324 17.99 6.60 -24.13
N VAL A 325 19.11 7.33 -24.06
CA VAL A 325 20.07 7.42 -25.15
C VAL A 325 20.87 6.12 -25.20
N VAL A 326 20.83 5.46 -26.36
CA VAL A 326 21.52 4.19 -26.59
C VAL A 326 22.90 4.43 -27.20
N THR A 327 23.94 3.84 -26.62
CA THR A 327 25.30 3.81 -27.16
C THR A 327 25.74 2.36 -27.38
N GLU A 328 26.06 2.00 -28.61
CA GLU A 328 26.55 0.66 -28.98
C GLU A 328 28.05 0.49 -28.73
N GLU A 329 28.47 -0.72 -28.32
CA GLU A 329 29.87 -1.08 -28.00
C GLU A 329 30.56 -1.94 -29.07
#